data_AF-A0AAV3SN19-F1
#
_entry.id   AF-A0AAV3SN19-F1
#
_cell.length_a   1.000
_cell.length_b   1.000
_cell.length_c   1.000
_cell.angle_alpha   90.00
_cell.angle_beta   90.00
_cell.angle_gamma   90.00
#
_symmetry.space_group_name_H-M   'P 1'
#
loop_
_entity.id
_entity.type
_entity.pdbx_description
1 polymer ?
#
loop_
_entity_poly.entity_id
_entity_poly.type
_entity_poly.pdbx_seq_one_letter_code
_entity_poly.pdbx_strand_id
1 'polypeptide(L)'
;MPHDPLSPAEALRTRAGTALTAVSLFVFVYSLLIVGQILLGVWTVLVLTVGPYLSYRLFAALDSLADGAQRIAAAREREADGSSRFERPTERGAGETRDRPSDRATERER
;
A
#
# COMPACT_ATOMS: atom_id res chain seq x y z
N MET A 1 25.55 64.73 -12.42
CA MET A 1 24.21 64.76 -13.02
C MET A 1 23.48 63.52 -12.55
N PRO A 2 22.35 63.64 -11.84
CA PRO A 2 21.55 62.47 -11.47
C PRO A 2 20.94 61.89 -12.75
N HIS A 3 21.23 60.63 -13.05
CA HIS A 3 20.52 59.91 -14.10
C HIS A 3 19.14 59.54 -13.56
N ASP A 4 18.09 60.09 -14.15
CA ASP A 4 16.72 59.68 -13.85
C ASP A 4 16.48 58.31 -14.50
N PRO A 5 16.30 57.22 -13.73
CA PRO A 5 16.15 55.89 -14.32
C PRO A 5 14.80 55.80 -15.03
N LEU A 6 14.82 55.22 -16.24
CA LEU A 6 13.60 54.91 -16.99
C LEU A 6 12.65 54.07 -16.14
N SER A 7 11.37 54.44 -16.09
CA SER A 7 10.37 53.58 -15.46
C SER A 7 10.20 52.28 -16.26
N PRO A 8 9.75 51.17 -15.65
CA PRO A 8 9.56 49.90 -16.36
C PRO A 8 8.67 50.02 -17.61
N ALA A 9 7.64 50.87 -17.54
CA ALA A 9 6.74 51.14 -18.66
C ALA A 9 7.42 51.90 -19.82
N GLU A 10 8.34 52.81 -19.50
CA GLU A 10 9.13 53.53 -20.51
C GLU A 10 10.23 52.64 -21.10
N ALA A 11 10.86 51.80 -20.27
CA ALA A 11 11.84 50.81 -20.72
C ALA A 11 11.23 49.84 -21.74
N LEU A 12 10.01 49.33 -21.51
CA LEU A 12 9.30 48.43 -22.42
C LEU A 12 8.98 49.06 -23.79
N ARG A 13 8.86 50.39 -23.88
CA ARG A 13 8.67 51.11 -25.15
C ARG A 13 9.95 51.22 -25.97
N THR A 14 11.11 50.95 -25.37
CA THR A 14 12.38 50.90 -26.09
C THR A 14 12.60 49.50 -26.68
N ARG A 15 13.21 49.43 -27.87
CA ARG A 15 13.55 48.14 -28.50
C ARG A 15 14.41 47.24 -27.58
N ALA A 16 15.35 47.85 -26.87
CA ALA A 16 16.22 47.14 -25.93
C ALA A 16 15.45 46.58 -24.73
N GLY A 17 14.55 47.37 -24.13
CA GLY A 17 13.71 46.88 -23.04
C GLY A 17 12.76 45.77 -23.47
N THR A 18 12.12 45.89 -24.64
CA THR A 18 11.31 44.79 -25.19
C THR A 18 12.12 43.52 -25.38
N ALA A 19 13.33 43.61 -25.96
CA ALA A 19 14.19 42.47 -26.19
C ALA A 19 14.63 41.81 -24.86
N LEU A 20 15.04 42.61 -23.88
CA LEU A 20 15.40 42.11 -22.55
C LEU A 20 14.23 41.42 -21.87
N THR A 21 13.04 42.02 -21.89
CA THR A 21 11.83 41.39 -21.34
C THR A 21 11.52 40.06 -22.02
N ALA A 22 11.60 40.00 -23.35
CA ALA A 22 11.35 38.77 -24.10
C ALA A 22 12.37 37.68 -23.74
N VAL A 23 13.65 38.02 -23.66
CA VAL A 23 14.72 37.08 -23.25
C VAL A 23 14.52 36.62 -21.81
N SER A 24 14.22 37.54 -20.88
CA SER A 24 13.97 37.19 -19.48
C SER A 24 12.77 36.27 -19.34
N LEU A 25 11.67 36.54 -20.06
CA LEU A 25 10.49 35.68 -20.06
C LEU A 25 10.82 34.30 -20.65
N PHE A 26 11.57 34.27 -21.75
CA PHE A 26 11.99 33.02 -22.37
C PHE A 26 12.83 32.16 -21.42
N VAL A 27 13.85 32.76 -20.80
CA VAL A 27 14.71 32.08 -19.80
C VAL A 27 13.88 31.58 -18.62
N PHE A 28 12.94 32.40 -18.14
CA PHE A 28 12.05 32.02 -17.04
C PHE A 28 11.19 30.80 -17.41
N VAL A 29 10.49 30.84 -18.54
CA VAL A 29 9.67 29.72 -19.02
C VAL A 29 10.52 28.47 -19.23
N TYR A 30 11.70 28.62 -19.85
CA TYR A 30 12.62 27.51 -20.09
C TYR A 30 13.15 26.89 -18.78
N SER A 31 13.42 27.72 -17.77
CA SER A 31 13.79 27.26 -16.44
C SER A 31 12.68 26.44 -15.79
N LEU A 32 11.41 26.87 -15.90
CA LEU A 32 10.27 26.10 -15.40
C LEU A 32 10.16 24.73 -16.07
N LEU A 33 10.40 24.64 -17.38
CA LEU A 33 10.41 23.37 -18.10
C LEU A 33 11.49 22.43 -17.57
N ILE A 34 12.70 22.95 -17.31
CA ILE A 34 13.80 22.16 -16.73
C ILE A 34 13.42 21.64 -15.34
N VAL A 35 12.89 22.51 -14.48
CA VAL A 35 12.44 22.11 -13.13
C VAL A 35 11.36 21.03 -13.22
N GLY A 36 10.39 21.20 -14.12
CA GLY A 36 9.35 20.20 -14.38
C GLY A 36 9.92 18.86 -14.84
N GLN A 37 10.89 18.87 -15.75
CA GLN A 37 11.56 17.66 -16.24
C GLN A 37 12.34 16.93 -15.13
N ILE A 38 13.06 17.69 -14.30
CA ILE A 38 13.78 17.13 -13.15
C ILE A 38 12.79 16.51 -12.16
N LEU A 39 11.72 17.24 -11.82
CA LEU A 39 10.71 16.76 -10.89
C LEU A 39 10.03 15.49 -11.41
N LEU A 40 9.68 15.45 -12.70
CA LEU A 40 9.11 14.27 -13.33
C LEU A 40 10.09 13.09 -13.31
N GLY A 41 11.38 13.32 -13.56
CA GLY A 41 12.42 12.30 -13.46
C GLY A 41 12.54 11.74 -12.05
N VAL A 42 12.63 12.61 -11.04
CA VAL A 42 12.69 12.22 -9.62
C VAL A 42 11.44 11.44 -9.22
N TRP A 43 10.26 11.92 -9.58
CA TRP A 43 9.00 11.25 -9.28
C TRP A 43 8.91 9.87 -9.93
N THR A 44 9.34 9.78 -11.18
CA THR A 44 9.36 8.51 -11.93
C THR A 44 10.26 7.49 -11.24
N VAL A 45 11.49 7.88 -10.87
CA VAL A 45 12.42 7.00 -10.13
C VAL A 45 11.83 6.61 -8.78
N LEU A 46 11.27 7.57 -8.03
CA LEU A 46 10.65 7.31 -6.72
C LEU A 46 9.51 6.29 -6.83
N VAL A 47 8.58 6.50 -7.75
CA VAL A 47 7.44 5.61 -7.95
C VAL A 47 7.91 4.22 -8.42
N LEU A 48 8.85 4.14 -9.35
CA LEU A 48 9.34 2.86 -9.86
C LEU A 48 10.14 2.06 -8.83
N THR A 49 10.85 2.73 -7.92
CA THR A 49 11.68 2.06 -6.90
C THR A 49 10.88 1.75 -5.65
N VAL A 50 10.16 2.73 -5.10
CA VAL A 50 9.44 2.63 -3.84
C VAL A 50 8.05 2.04 -4.05
N GLY A 51 7.40 2.33 -5.18
CA GLY A 51 6.03 1.91 -5.46
C GLY A 51 5.83 0.39 -5.39
N PRO A 52 6.64 -0.45 -6.06
CA PRO A 52 6.51 -1.90 -5.97
C PRO A 52 6.69 -2.42 -4.55
N TYR A 53 7.67 -1.88 -3.81
CA TYR A 53 7.93 -2.27 -2.43
C TYR A 53 6.76 -1.93 -1.50
N LEU A 54 6.24 -0.69 -1.58
CA LEU A 54 5.07 -0.27 -0.80
C LEU A 54 3.83 -1.08 -1.18
N SER A 55 3.63 -1.33 -2.48
CA SER A 55 2.51 -2.13 -2.96
C SER A 55 2.57 -3.54 -2.37
N TYR A 56 3.71 -4.21 -2.48
CA TYR A 56 3.92 -5.53 -1.88
C TYR A 56 3.67 -5.53 -0.38
N ARG A 57 4.23 -4.55 0.34
CA ARG A 57 4.06 -4.41 1.80
C ARG A 57 2.59 -4.21 2.18
N LEU A 58 1.86 -3.42 1.39
CA LEU A 58 0.45 -3.15 1.62
C LEU A 58 -0.38 -4.41 1.40
N PHE A 59 -0.16 -5.14 0.30
CA PHE A 59 -0.85 -6.41 0.06
C PHE A 59 -0.56 -7.44 1.15
N ALA A 60 0.70 -7.58 1.57
CA ALA A 60 1.05 -8.47 2.68
C ALA A 60 0.37 -8.07 4.00
N ALA A 61 0.25 -6.78 4.28
CA ALA A 61 -0.47 -6.30 5.45
C ALA A 61 -1.97 -6.62 5.36
N LEU A 62 -2.58 -6.42 4.20
CA LEU A 62 -3.99 -6.77 3.96
C LEU A 62 -4.24 -8.28 4.08
N ASP A 63 -3.32 -9.10 3.59
CA ASP A 63 -3.38 -10.56 3.72
C ASP A 63 -3.36 -10.99 5.19
N SER A 64 -2.41 -10.45 5.97
CA SER A 64 -2.34 -10.72 7.41
C SER A 64 -3.57 -10.25 8.19
N LEU A 65 -4.24 -9.19 7.70
CA LEU A 65 -5.49 -8.68 8.28
C LEU A 65 -6.65 -9.64 7.99
N ALA A 66 -6.72 -10.18 6.78
CA ALA A 66 -7.71 -11.19 6.41
C ALA A 66 -7.55 -12.47 7.24
N ASP A 67 -6.32 -12.95 7.39
CA ASP A 67 -6.01 -14.09 8.27
C ASP A 67 -6.40 -13.84 9.73
N GLY A 68 -6.19 -12.61 10.20
CA GLY A 68 -6.67 -12.16 11.51
C GLY A 68 -8.18 -12.27 11.64
N ALA A 69 -8.92 -11.76 10.65
CA ALA A 69 -10.38 -11.82 10.63
C ALA A 69 -10.91 -13.26 10.60
N GLN A 70 -10.29 -14.14 9.82
CA GLN A 70 -10.64 -15.57 9.75
C GLN A 70 -10.44 -16.27 11.10
N ARG A 71 -9.33 -15.98 11.80
CA ARG A 71 -9.09 -16.54 13.15
C ARG A 71 -10.13 -16.08 14.17
N ILE A 72 -10.57 -14.82 14.09
CA ILE A 72 -11.62 -14.31 14.95
C ILE A 72 -12.93 -15.03 14.66
N ALA A 73 -13.31 -15.19 13.40
CA ALA A 73 -14.51 -15.94 13.03
C ALA A 73 -14.46 -17.40 13.54
N ALA A 74 -13.34 -18.09 13.34
CA ALA A 74 -13.16 -19.46 13.82
C ALA A 74 -13.17 -19.58 15.35
N ALA A 75 -12.68 -18.57 16.08
CA ALA A 75 -12.80 -18.54 17.54
C ALA A 75 -14.28 -18.42 17.97
N ARG A 76 -15.07 -17.58 17.29
CA ARG A 76 -16.50 -17.40 17.58
C ARG A 76 -17.33 -18.63 17.27
N GLU A 77 -17.03 -19.33 16.18
CA GLU A 77 -17.69 -20.60 15.86
C GLU A 77 -17.45 -21.66 16.96
N ARG A 78 -16.21 -21.77 17.47
CA ARG A 78 -15.91 -22.69 18.59
C ARG A 78 -16.61 -22.31 19.89
N GLU A 79 -16.73 -21.01 20.18
CA GLU A 79 -17.49 -20.53 21.34
C GLU A 79 -18.97 -20.91 21.23
N ALA A 80 -19.57 -20.73 20.05
CA ALA A 80 -20.96 -21.09 19.78
C ALA A 80 -21.18 -22.62 19.87
N ASP A 81 -20.32 -23.43 19.24
CA ASP A 81 -20.39 -24.90 19.30
C ASP A 81 -20.10 -25.46 20.70
N GLY A 82 -19.22 -24.80 21.46
CA GLY A 82 -18.97 -25.14 22.86
C GLY A 82 -20.24 -24.97 23.70
N SER A 83 -20.96 -23.87 23.50
CA SER A 83 -22.23 -23.61 24.21
C SER A 83 -23.34 -24.61 23.83
N SER A 84 -23.46 -24.98 22.55
CA SER A 84 -24.45 -25.97 22.10
C SER A 84 -24.15 -27.39 22.56
N ARG A 85 -22.87 -27.76 22.73
CA ARG A 85 -22.47 -29.04 23.33
C ARG A 85 -22.84 -29.13 24.82
N PHE A 86 -22.78 -28.02 25.55
CA PHE A 86 -23.22 -27.97 26.95
C PHE A 86 -24.74 -28.01 27.11
N GLU A 87 -25.50 -27.60 26.09
CA GLU A 87 -26.97 -27.63 26.08
C GLU A 87 -27.58 -28.91 25.50
N ARG A 88 -26.76 -29.87 25.02
CA ARG A 88 -27.25 -31.23 24.78
C ARG A 88 -27.52 -31.90 26.14
N PRO A 89 -28.78 -32.26 26.45
CA PRO A 89 -29.05 -33.11 27.60
C PRO A 89 -28.26 -34.40 27.38
N THR A 90 -27.42 -34.75 28.35
CA THR A 90 -26.85 -36.09 28.43
C THR A 90 -28.01 -37.07 28.52
N GLU A 91 -28.41 -37.67 27.39
CA GLU A 91 -29.05 -38.98 27.38
C GLU A 91 -28.01 -39.98 27.92
N ARG A 92 -27.97 -40.02 29.25
CA ARG A 92 -27.30 -41.05 30.03
C ARG A 92 -28.21 -42.28 29.99
N GLY A 93 -27.83 -43.29 29.20
CA GLY A 93 -28.20 -44.68 29.50
C GLY A 93 -28.57 -45.58 28.32
N ALA A 94 -27.56 -46.23 27.72
CA ALA A 94 -27.57 -47.63 27.27
C ALA A 94 -26.11 -47.97 26.95
N GLY A 95 -25.39 -48.76 27.76
CA GLY A 95 -25.38 -50.23 27.67
C GLY A 95 -24.81 -50.63 26.31
N GLU A 96 -23.66 -51.27 26.13
CA GLU A 96 -23.03 -52.32 26.91
C GLU A 96 -21.67 -52.65 26.25
N THR A 97 -20.73 -53.10 27.06
CA THR A 97 -19.44 -53.74 26.75
C THR A 97 -19.37 -54.62 25.50
N ARG A 98 -18.31 -54.45 24.67
CA ARG A 98 -17.55 -55.43 23.85
C ARG A 98 -16.68 -54.64 22.86
N ASP A 99 -15.41 -54.87 22.58
CA ASP A 99 -14.37 -55.80 22.99
C ASP A 99 -13.04 -55.09 22.67
N ARG A 100 -12.01 -55.28 23.50
CA ARG A 100 -10.60 -55.02 23.15
C ARG A 100 -10.00 -56.42 22.98
N PRO A 101 -9.35 -56.78 21.86
CA PRO A 101 -7.90 -56.61 21.78
C PRO A 101 -7.30 -56.37 20.38
N SER A 102 -6.07 -55.88 20.43
CA SER A 102 -5.01 -55.87 19.41
C SER A 102 -4.93 -57.10 18.50
N ASP A 103 -4.81 -56.91 17.19
CA ASP A 103 -3.91 -57.73 16.37
C ASP A 103 -3.61 -57.18 14.97
N ARG A 104 -2.44 -57.60 14.45
CA ARG A 104 -1.86 -57.46 13.10
C ARG A 104 -0.97 -56.25 12.77
N ALA A 105 0.28 -56.45 13.14
CA ALA A 105 1.45 -56.19 12.31
C ALA A 105 1.29 -56.67 10.85
N THR A 106 1.68 -55.80 9.91
CA THR A 106 2.28 -56.08 8.59
C THR A 106 3.08 -54.79 8.28
N GLU A 107 4.39 -54.71 8.42
CA GLU A 107 5.46 -55.43 7.70
C GLU A 107 5.32 -55.33 6.17
N ARG A 108 6.40 -54.90 5.51
CA ARG A 108 6.65 -54.70 4.05
C ARG A 108 6.12 -53.38 3.47
N GLU A 109 6.86 -52.65 2.64
CA GLU A 109 7.95 -53.00 1.71
C GLU A 109 8.75 -51.71 1.41
N ARG A 110 10.05 -51.72 1.70
CA ARG A 110 11.16 -51.57 0.72
C ARG A 110 11.36 -50.17 0.13
#